data_AF-A0A7K1CAH2-F1
#
_entry.id   AF-A0A7K1CAH2-F1
#
_cell.length_a   1.000
_cell.length_b   1.000
_cell.length_c   1.000
_cell.angle_alpha   90.00
_cell.angle_beta   90.00
_cell.angle_gamma   90.00
#
_symmetry.space_group_name_H-M   'P 1'
#
loop_
_entity.id
_entity.type
_entity.pdbx_description
1 polymer ?
#
loop_
_entity_poly.entity_id
_entity_poly.type
_entity_poly.pdbx_seq_one_letter_code
_entity_poly.pdbx_strand_id
1 'polypeptide(L)'
;MIGLVASIVLGALMCVAGGSKVILGDRWPAEAREMGAPAWVSPIVPWFEIALGAALIAQLWRAPMAIVALLTLQVFTLLLLANLGRGHRPVCACFGSWSAKPIGTGHVVRNVAMMVLAVVALLVR
;
A
#
# COMPACT_ATOMS: atom_id res chain seq x y z
N MET A 1 -1.04 -0.85 24.04
CA MET A 1 -2.25 -1.49 23.41
C MET A 1 -2.62 -0.84 22.08
N ILE A 2 -2.73 0.48 22.02
CA ILE A 2 -3.12 1.21 20.80
C ILE A 2 -2.16 0.93 19.63
N GLY A 3 -0.84 0.92 19.85
CA GLY A 3 0.13 0.61 18.81
C GLY A 3 0.07 -0.84 18.30
N LEU A 4 -0.33 -1.79 19.15
CA LEU A 4 -0.58 -3.17 18.74
C LEU A 4 -1.77 -3.25 17.78
N VAL A 5 -2.88 -2.63 18.14
CA VAL A 5 -4.09 -2.58 17.29
C VAL A 5 -3.78 -1.89 15.96
N ALA A 6 -3.07 -0.76 15.99
CA ALA A 6 -2.66 -0.06 14.79
C ALA A 6 -1.79 -0.92 13.87
N SER A 7 -0.84 -1.67 14.44
CA SER A 7 0.02 -2.62 13.71
C SER A 7 -0.80 -3.71 13.02
N ILE A 8 -1.74 -4.34 13.75
CA ILE A 8 -2.59 -5.40 13.21
C ILE A 8 -3.50 -4.86 12.09
N VAL A 9 -4.13 -3.70 12.30
CA VAL A 9 -5.00 -3.07 11.30
C VAL A 9 -4.20 -2.71 10.04
N LEU A 10 -3.04 -2.07 10.20
CA LEU A 10 -2.16 -1.76 9.07
C LEU A 10 -1.72 -3.02 8.32
N GLY A 11 -1.34 -4.07 9.06
CA GLY A 11 -0.92 -5.34 8.48
C GLY A 11 -2.04 -6.01 7.69
N ALA A 12 -3.26 -6.02 8.23
CA ALA A 12 -4.44 -6.53 7.52
C ALA A 12 -4.72 -5.76 6.22
N LEU A 13 -4.63 -4.43 6.26
CA LEU A 13 -4.80 -3.59 5.08
C LEU A 13 -3.72 -3.84 4.01
N MET A 14 -2.47 -4.06 4.41
CA MET A 14 -1.38 -4.45 3.52
C MET A 14 -1.62 -5.82 2.88
N CYS A 15 -2.06 -6.82 3.66
CA CYS A 15 -2.42 -8.14 3.13
C CYS A 15 -3.59 -8.07 2.14
N VAL A 16 -4.62 -7.26 2.43
CA VAL A 16 -5.74 -7.02 1.50
C VAL A 16 -5.25 -6.34 0.22
N ALA A 17 -4.36 -5.33 0.35
CA ALA A 17 -3.78 -4.63 -0.79
C ALA A 17 -2.97 -5.58 -1.69
N GLY A 18 -2.13 -6.44 -1.12
CA GLY A 18 -1.36 -7.43 -1.90
C GLY A 18 -2.23 -8.55 -2.46
N GLY A 19 -3.13 -9.11 -1.66
CA GLY A 19 -4.08 -10.15 -2.09
C GLY A 19 -4.98 -9.69 -3.23
N SER A 20 -5.47 -8.44 -3.18
CA SER A 20 -6.27 -7.87 -4.27
C SER A 20 -5.52 -7.78 -5.60
N LYS A 21 -4.19 -7.57 -5.58
CA LYS A 21 -3.34 -7.57 -6.78
C LYS A 21 -3.10 -8.97 -7.32
N VAL A 22 -2.90 -9.95 -6.42
CA VAL A 22 -2.81 -11.37 -6.79
C VAL A 22 -4.10 -11.83 -7.46
N ILE A 23 -5.27 -11.47 -6.91
CA ILE A 23 -6.59 -11.79 -7.47
C ILE A 23 -6.78 -11.14 -8.85
N LEU A 24 -6.24 -9.94 -9.05
CA LEU A 24 -6.35 -9.23 -10.33
C LEU A 24 -5.54 -9.90 -11.45
N GLY A 25 -4.50 -10.65 -11.09
CA GLY A 25 -3.66 -11.43 -12.02
C GLY A 25 -2.98 -10.55 -13.07
N ASP A 26 -3.11 -10.93 -14.34
CA ASP A 26 -2.42 -10.28 -15.47
C ASP A 26 -2.83 -8.83 -15.72
N ARG A 27 -3.96 -8.39 -15.18
CA ARG A 27 -4.39 -6.98 -15.28
C ARG A 27 -3.57 -6.05 -14.39
N TRP A 28 -3.08 -6.54 -13.25
CA TRP A 28 -2.32 -5.72 -12.30
C TRP A 28 -1.02 -5.15 -12.90
N PRO A 29 -0.17 -5.95 -13.57
CA PRO A 29 1.03 -5.42 -14.21
C PRO A 29 0.75 -4.38 -15.29
N ALA A 30 -0.36 -4.49 -16.01
CA ALA A 30 -0.78 -3.50 -17.00
C ALA A 30 -1.19 -2.18 -16.33
N GLU A 31 -2.07 -2.22 -15.34
CA GLU A 31 -2.52 -1.04 -14.58
C GLU A 31 -1.36 -0.37 -13.82
N ALA A 32 -0.43 -1.16 -13.27
CA ALA A 32 0.76 -0.64 -12.60
C ALA A 32 1.67 0.13 -13.58
N ARG A 33 1.83 -0.35 -14.81
CA ARG A 33 2.61 0.34 -15.86
C ARG A 33 1.94 1.65 -16.28
N GLU A 34 0.61 1.69 -16.37
CA GLU A 34 -0.12 2.92 -16.65
C GLU A 34 0.11 3.99 -15.58
N MET A 35 0.26 3.58 -14.32
CA MET A 35 0.65 4.51 -13.25
C MET A 35 2.12 4.93 -13.29
N GLY A 36 2.94 4.33 -14.15
CA GLY A 36 4.38 4.59 -14.27
C GLY A 36 5.27 3.70 -13.39
N ALA A 37 4.75 2.59 -12.85
CA ALA A 37 5.57 1.65 -12.10
C ALA A 37 6.51 0.85 -13.03
N PRO A 38 7.77 0.60 -12.62
CA PRO A 38 8.69 -0.21 -13.40
C PRO A 38 8.20 -1.66 -13.53
N ALA A 39 8.30 -2.24 -14.74
CA ALA A 39 7.79 -3.57 -15.03
C ALA A 39 8.40 -4.70 -14.17
N TRP A 40 9.63 -4.52 -13.69
CA TRP A 40 10.31 -5.49 -12.83
C TRP A 40 9.83 -5.46 -11.37
N VAL A 41 9.23 -4.35 -10.93
CA VAL A 41 8.70 -4.18 -9.57
C VAL A 41 7.29 -4.77 -9.46
N SER A 42 6.46 -4.62 -10.50
CA SER A 42 5.06 -5.08 -10.51
C SER A 42 4.84 -6.52 -10.02
N PRO A 43 5.62 -7.55 -10.42
CA PRO A 43 5.41 -8.92 -9.91
C PRO A 43 5.84 -9.10 -8.44
N ILE A 44 6.71 -8.23 -7.91
CA ILE A 44 7.28 -8.35 -6.56
C ILE A 44 6.36 -7.68 -5.52
N VAL A 45 5.75 -6.55 -5.86
CA VAL A 45 4.94 -5.74 -4.93
C VAL A 45 3.86 -6.54 -4.20
N PRO A 46 3.03 -7.37 -4.85
CA PRO A 46 1.93 -8.07 -4.17
C PRO A 46 2.44 -9.00 -3.06
N TRP A 47 3.51 -9.76 -3.34
CA TRP A 47 4.12 -10.67 -2.37
C TRP A 47 4.80 -9.92 -1.25
N PHE A 48 5.47 -8.81 -1.57
CA PHE A 48 6.08 -7.93 -0.58
C PHE A 48 5.04 -7.34 0.38
N GLU A 49 3.90 -6.84 -0.12
CA GLU A 49 2.82 -6.30 0.71
C GLU A 49 2.20 -7.36 1.63
N ILE A 50 2.00 -8.59 1.12
CA ILE A 50 1.47 -9.72 1.92
C ILE A 50 2.48 -10.10 3.01
N ALA A 51 3.76 -10.25 2.67
CA ALA A 51 4.79 -10.62 3.63
C ALA A 51 4.95 -9.56 4.72
N LEU A 52 4.97 -8.28 4.33
CA LEU A 52 5.03 -7.15 5.25
C LEU A 52 3.80 -7.08 6.16
N GLY A 53 2.61 -7.27 5.60
CA GLY A 53 1.36 -7.29 6.35
C GLY A 53 1.29 -8.45 7.34
N ALA A 54 1.71 -9.65 6.92
CA ALA A 54 1.77 -10.82 7.79
C ALA A 54 2.78 -10.63 8.94
N ALA A 55 3.96 -10.06 8.66
CA ALA A 55 4.95 -9.76 9.70
C ALA A 55 4.41 -8.75 10.73
N LEU A 56 3.71 -7.71 10.27
CA LEU A 56 3.04 -6.73 11.14
C LEU A 56 1.95 -7.39 12.01
N ILE A 57 1.12 -8.28 11.44
CA ILE A 57 0.08 -8.99 12.20
C ILE A 57 0.71 -9.89 13.27
N ALA A 58 1.73 -10.68 12.89
CA ALA A 58 2.47 -11.57 13.78
C ALA A 58 3.34 -10.83 14.82
N GLN A 59 3.39 -9.50 14.76
CA GLN A 59 4.27 -8.64 15.56
C GLN A 59 5.77 -8.98 15.41
N LEU A 60 6.14 -9.61 14.30
CA LEU A 60 7.53 -9.95 14.02
C LEU A 60 8.28 -8.68 13.63
N TRP A 61 9.22 -8.26 14.48
CA TRP A 61 10.02 -7.05 14.27
C TRP A 61 9.13 -5.82 13.98
N ARG A 62 8.10 -5.62 14.82
CA ARG A 62 7.05 -4.59 14.65
C ARG A 62 7.58 -3.22 14.23
N ALA A 63 8.59 -2.70 14.91
CA ALA A 63 9.13 -1.36 14.65
C ALA A 63 9.75 -1.23 13.24
N PRO A 64 10.73 -2.04 12.83
CA PRO A 64 11.26 -1.95 11.47
C PRO A 64 10.21 -2.31 10.40
N MET A 65 9.29 -3.24 10.66
CA MET A 65 8.20 -3.52 9.70
C MET A 65 7.26 -2.32 9.54
N ALA A 66 6.94 -1.59 10.60
CA ALA A 66 6.14 -0.38 10.52
C ALA A 66 6.85 0.73 9.71
N ILE A 67 8.17 0.87 9.86
CA ILE A 67 8.99 1.78 9.06
C ILE A 67 8.95 1.39 7.57
N VAL A 68 9.14 0.10 7.26
CA VAL A 68 9.06 -0.39 5.89
C VAL A 68 7.69 -0.11 5.29
N ALA A 69 6.60 -0.37 6.01
CA ALA A 69 5.24 -0.06 5.56
C ALA A 69 5.02 1.43 5.32
N LEU A 70 5.54 2.29 6.19
CA LEU A 70 5.50 3.73 6.02
C LEU A 70 6.20 4.17 4.73
N LEU A 71 7.42 3.67 4.48
CA LEU A 71 8.18 3.97 3.27
C LEU A 71 7.48 3.48 2.00
N THR A 72 6.90 2.27 2.03
CA THR A 72 6.11 1.73 0.91
C THR A 72 4.90 2.61 0.60
N LEU A 73 4.15 3.00 1.62
CA LEU A 73 3.02 3.91 1.47
C LEU A 73 3.45 5.28 0.94
N GLN A 74 4.64 5.76 1.36
CA GLN A 74 5.21 7.02 0.88
C GLN A 74 5.45 6.96 -0.63
N VAL A 75 6.10 5.89 -1.10
CA VAL A 75 6.35 5.65 -2.53
C VAL A 75 5.04 5.60 -3.33
N PHE A 76 4.05 4.84 -2.85
CA PHE A 76 2.74 4.77 -3.52
C PHE A 76 2.04 6.13 -3.57
N THR A 77 2.14 6.91 -2.51
CA THR A 77 1.51 8.23 -2.44
C THR A 77 2.20 9.23 -3.36
N LEU A 78 3.53 9.21 -3.42
CA LEU A 78 4.29 10.02 -4.39
C LEU A 78 3.92 9.68 -5.83
N LEU A 79 3.72 8.40 -6.15
CA LEU A 79 3.26 7.97 -7.47
C LEU A 79 1.86 8.50 -7.79
N LEU A 80 0.92 8.44 -6.83
CA LEU A 80 -0.42 9.00 -6.98
C LEU A 80 -0.37 10.52 -7.20
N LEU A 81 0.40 11.25 -6.39
CA LEU A 81 0.55 12.69 -6.48
C LEU A 81 1.20 13.12 -7.80
N ALA A 82 2.21 12.39 -8.27
CA ALA A 82 2.86 12.67 -9.55
C ALA A 82 1.89 12.53 -10.74
N ASN A 83 1.04 11.51 -10.73
CA ASN A 83 0.01 11.33 -11.76
C ASN A 83 -1.07 12.42 -11.67
N LEU A 84 -1.58 12.71 -10.47
CA LEU A 84 -2.56 13.78 -10.24
C LEU A 84 -2.02 15.16 -10.66
N GLY A 85 -0.76 15.46 -10.37
CA GLY A 85 -0.10 16.71 -10.74
C GLY A 85 0.06 16.89 -12.26
N ARG A 86 0.10 15.79 -13.02
CA ARG A 86 0.10 15.78 -14.49
C ARG A 86 -1.31 15.81 -15.09
N GLY A 87 -2.35 15.84 -14.27
CA GLY A 87 -3.74 15.66 -14.71
C GLY A 87 -4.05 14.24 -15.22
N HIS A 88 -3.10 13.31 -15.12
CA HIS A 88 -3.26 11.93 -15.57
C HIS A 88 -3.98 11.13 -14.49
N ARG A 89 -5.12 10.53 -14.83
CA ARG A 89 -5.99 9.83 -13.86
C ARG A 89 -6.24 8.36 -14.23
N PRO A 90 -5.20 7.52 -14.28
CA PRO A 90 -5.36 6.09 -14.54
C PRO A 90 -6.12 5.42 -13.39
N VAL A 91 -6.52 4.17 -13.58
CA VAL A 91 -7.11 3.35 -12.52
C VAL A 91 -6.10 3.18 -11.38
N CYS A 92 -6.55 3.30 -10.13
CA CYS A 92 -5.65 3.16 -8.98
C CYS A 92 -5.25 1.70 -8.79
N ALA A 93 -4.07 1.33 -9.26
CA ALA A 93 -3.59 -0.04 -9.16
C ALA A 93 -3.12 -0.38 -7.72
N CYS A 94 -2.79 0.61 -6.87
CA CYS A 94 -2.20 0.39 -5.53
C CYS A 94 -3.04 -0.50 -4.58
N PHE A 95 -4.33 -0.71 -4.83
CA PHE A 95 -5.22 -1.60 -4.06
C PHE A 95 -5.97 -2.57 -4.97
N GLY A 96 -5.41 -2.88 -6.15
CA GLY A 96 -5.98 -3.82 -7.12
C GLY A 96 -7.47 -3.57 -7.38
N SER A 97 -8.24 -4.67 -7.35
CA SER A 97 -9.69 -4.66 -7.65
C SER A 97 -10.53 -3.78 -6.71
N TRP A 98 -10.04 -3.48 -5.50
CA TRP A 98 -10.74 -2.66 -4.52
C TRP A 98 -10.75 -1.17 -4.88
N SER A 99 -9.89 -0.77 -5.81
CA SER A 99 -9.67 0.63 -6.15
C SER A 99 -9.73 0.86 -7.66
N ALA A 100 -10.55 0.08 -8.36
CA ALA A 100 -10.78 0.11 -9.82
C ALA A 100 -11.44 1.41 -10.35
N LYS A 101 -11.28 2.54 -9.64
CA LYS A 101 -11.74 3.87 -10.03
C LYS A 101 -10.54 4.74 -10.43
N PRO A 102 -10.72 5.71 -11.33
CA PRO A 102 -9.70 6.71 -11.64
C PRO A 102 -9.13 7.34 -10.39
N ILE A 103 -7.83 7.65 -10.40
CA ILE A 103 -7.20 8.22 -9.21
C ILE A 103 -7.79 9.60 -8.83
N GLY A 104 -7.93 9.82 -7.53
CA GLY A 104 -8.45 11.06 -6.96
C GLY A 104 -7.91 11.29 -5.54
N THR A 105 -8.33 12.41 -4.94
CA THR A 105 -7.90 12.84 -3.60
C THR A 105 -8.20 11.80 -2.51
N GLY A 106 -9.29 11.04 -2.65
CA GLY A 106 -9.65 9.97 -1.71
C GLY A 106 -8.58 8.89 -1.57
N HIS A 107 -7.83 8.56 -2.63
CA HIS A 107 -6.75 7.56 -2.53
C HIS A 107 -5.54 8.08 -1.78
N VAL A 108 -5.24 9.37 -1.90
CA VAL A 108 -4.19 10.04 -1.12
C VAL A 108 -4.59 10.03 0.36
N VAL A 109 -5.83 10.38 0.68
CA VAL A 109 -6.35 10.37 2.06
C VAL A 109 -6.27 8.96 2.66
N ARG A 110 -6.65 7.91 1.92
CA ARG A 110 -6.52 6.52 2.35
C ARG A 110 -5.07 6.16 2.69
N ASN A 111 -4.13 6.47 1.80
CA ASN A 111 -2.72 6.15 2.05
C ASN A 111 -2.17 6.93 3.24
N VAL A 112 -2.51 8.21 3.38
CA VAL A 112 -2.11 9.05 4.53
C VAL A 112 -2.68 8.49 5.83
N ALA A 113 -3.94 8.05 5.85
CA ALA A 113 -4.52 7.40 7.02
C ALA A 113 -3.74 6.13 7.43
N MET A 114 -3.29 5.34 6.45
CA MET A 114 -2.44 4.17 6.72
C MET A 114 -1.04 4.55 7.18
N MET A 115 -0.46 5.65 6.69
CA MET A 115 0.81 6.18 7.22
C MET A 115 0.66 6.58 8.68
N VAL A 116 -0.46 7.21 9.06
CA VAL A 116 -0.76 7.53 10.46
C VAL A 116 -0.81 6.25 11.31
N LEU A 117 -1.46 5.18 10.81
CA LEU A 117 -1.44 3.88 11.50
C LEU A 117 0.00 3.34 11.68
N ALA A 118 0.85 3.47 10.67
CA ALA A 118 2.26 3.06 10.74
C ALA A 118 3.02 3.85 11.81
N VAL A 119 2.82 5.17 11.86
CA VAL A 119 3.43 6.05 12.88
C VAL A 119 2.92 5.71 14.27
N VAL A 120 1.61 5.46 14.44
CA VAL A 120 1.04 5.04 15.72
C VAL A 120 1.59 3.68 16.16
N ALA A 121 1.69 2.71 15.25
CA ALA A 121 2.27 1.39 15.53
C ALA A 121 3.76 1.48 15.95
N LEU A 122 4.49 2.47 15.43
CA LEU A 122 5.90 2.71 15.73
C LEU A 122 6.09 3.42 17.08
N LEU A 123 5.34 4.49 17.32
CA LEU A 123 5.58 5.43 18.43
C LEU A 123 4.78 5.10 19.70
N VAL A 124 3.65 4.39 19.58
CA VAL A 124 2.78 4.08 20.73
C VAL A 124 3.02 2.65 21.20
N ARG A 125 3.35 2.46 22.48
CA ARG A 125 3.58 1.12 23.07
C ARG A 125 2.27 0.45 23.52
#